data_AF-A0A8R7V6V1-F1
#
_entry.id   AF-A0A8R7V6V1-F1
#
_cell.length_a   1.000
_cell.length_b   1.000
_cell.length_c   1.000
_cell.angle_alpha   90.00
_cell.angle_beta   90.00
_cell.angle_gamma   90.00
#
_symmetry.space_group_name_H-M   'P 1'
#
loop_
_entity.id
_entity.type
_entity.pdbx_description
1 polymer ?
#
loop_
_entity_poly.entity_id
_entity_poly.type
_entity_poly.pdbx_seq_one_letter_code
_entity_poly.pdbx_strand_id
1 'polypeptide(L)'
;MSLSVGIVGAPNAGKSSLTNTVVGSKVAAVSRKTNTTTHEILGVLTEGKTQICFFDTPGLMLGHHGFPHRDVTVRVESAWSSVNLYDLLIVMFDVNRHLKM
;
A
#
# COMPACT_ATOMS: atom_id res chain seq x y z
N MET A 1 -11.84 -10.92 -16.82
CA MET A 1 -12.47 -10.31 -15.61
C MET A 1 -11.37 -9.65 -14.81
N SER A 2 -11.61 -8.51 -14.18
CA SER A 2 -10.61 -7.81 -13.37
C SER A 2 -11.00 -7.83 -11.90
N LEU A 3 -10.02 -8.07 -11.02
CA LEU A 3 -10.14 -7.95 -9.57
C LEU A 3 -9.23 -6.81 -9.11
N SER A 4 -9.80 -5.81 -8.45
CA SER A 4 -9.09 -4.67 -7.88
C SER A 4 -8.64 -4.98 -6.44
N VAL A 5 -7.34 -4.79 -6.17
CA VAL A 5 -6.73 -5.09 -4.88
C VAL A 5 -5.98 -3.87 -4.36
N GLY A 6 -6.47 -3.27 -3.29
CA GLY A 6 -5.79 -2.16 -2.61
C GLY A 6 -4.74 -2.67 -1.62
N ILE A 7 -3.56 -2.04 -1.59
CA ILE A 7 -2.54 -2.32 -0.58
C ILE A 7 -2.33 -1.08 0.27
N VAL A 8 -2.66 -1.19 1.57
CA VAL A 8 -2.55 -0.10 2.55
C VAL A 8 -1.64 -0.50 3.70
N GLY A 9 -1.06 0.52 4.35
CA GLY A 9 -0.12 0.31 5.45
C GLY A 9 0.81 1.50 5.61
N ALA A 10 1.51 1.55 6.75
CA ALA A 10 2.40 2.66 7.07
C ALA A 10 3.46 2.91 5.97
N PRO A 11 4.01 4.13 5.88
CA PRO A 11 5.19 4.39 5.05
C PRO A 11 6.29 3.38 5.34
N ASN A 12 6.96 2.90 4.27
CA ASN A 12 8.03 1.90 4.32
C ASN A 12 7.64 0.51 4.87
N ALA A 13 6.35 0.18 5.01
CA ALA A 13 5.90 -1.15 5.44
C ALA A 13 6.21 -2.28 4.43
N GLY A 14 6.77 -1.96 3.25
CA GLY A 14 7.10 -2.96 2.22
C GLY A 14 6.02 -3.14 1.13
N LYS A 15 5.03 -2.27 1.05
CA LYS A 15 3.93 -2.35 0.06
C LYS A 15 4.42 -2.46 -1.39
N SER A 16 5.25 -1.52 -1.84
CA SER A 16 5.84 -1.54 -3.18
C SER A 16 6.72 -2.77 -3.44
N SER A 17 7.36 -3.31 -2.40
CA SER A 17 8.12 -4.57 -2.51
C SER A 17 7.18 -5.74 -2.76
N LEU A 18 6.06 -5.83 -2.03
CA LEU A 18 5.04 -6.85 -2.24
C LEU A 18 4.46 -6.76 -3.66
N THR A 19 4.09 -5.57 -4.12
CA THR A 19 3.56 -5.35 -5.48
C THR A 19 4.52 -5.85 -6.55
N ASN A 20 5.80 -5.48 -6.46
CA ASN A 20 6.82 -5.92 -7.42
C ASN A 20 7.02 -7.44 -7.39
N THR A 21 7.01 -8.05 -6.21
CA THR A 21 7.14 -9.51 -6.06
C THR A 21 5.97 -10.23 -6.72
N VAL A 22 4.73 -9.76 -6.48
CA VAL A 22 3.54 -10.41 -7.03
C VAL A 22 3.42 -10.23 -8.54
N VAL A 23 3.81 -9.08 -9.07
CA VAL A 23 3.80 -8.82 -10.52
C VAL A 23 4.99 -9.47 -11.24
N GLY A 24 6.00 -9.96 -10.51
CA GLY A 24 7.18 -10.62 -11.08
C GLY A 24 8.12 -9.69 -11.85
N SER A 25 7.88 -8.38 -11.81
CA SER A 25 8.70 -7.36 -12.44
C SER A 25 8.67 -6.06 -11.63
N LYS A 26 9.66 -5.19 -11.86
CA LYS A 26 9.79 -3.94 -11.12
C LYS A 26 8.89 -2.86 -11.73
N VAL A 27 7.61 -2.86 -11.33
CA VAL A 27 6.60 -1.87 -11.72
C VAL A 27 6.52 -0.67 -10.77
N ALA A 28 6.93 -0.84 -9.51
CA ALA A 28 6.93 0.20 -8.49
C ALA A 28 8.35 0.58 -8.03
N ALA A 29 8.59 1.88 -7.80
CA ALA A 29 9.85 2.35 -7.25
C ALA A 29 9.96 2.00 -5.75
N VAL A 30 10.94 1.16 -5.39
CA VAL A 30 11.24 0.80 -3.98
C VAL A 30 12.46 1.60 -3.52
N SER A 31 12.36 2.31 -2.39
CA SER A 31 13.50 2.97 -1.75
C SER A 31 13.31 3.09 -0.23
N ARG A 32 14.43 3.25 0.49
CA ARG A 32 14.46 3.46 1.96
C ARG A 32 14.16 4.89 2.39
N LYS A 33 14.08 5.86 1.46
CA LYS A 33 13.64 7.23 1.74
C LYS A 33 12.12 7.25 1.93
N THR A 34 11.64 7.94 2.96
CA THR A 34 10.21 8.27 3.09
C THR A 34 9.74 9.08 1.86
N ASN A 35 8.49 8.85 1.42
CA ASN A 35 7.85 9.46 0.23
C ASN A 35 8.37 8.99 -1.16
N THR A 36 8.40 7.69 -1.43
CA THR A 36 8.72 7.17 -2.78
C THR A 36 7.52 7.08 -3.71
N THR A 37 6.30 7.08 -3.17
CA THR A 37 5.05 6.92 -3.93
C THR A 37 4.21 8.20 -3.74
N THR A 38 4.34 9.17 -4.64
CA THR A 38 3.51 10.39 -4.67
C THR A 38 2.23 10.22 -5.50
N HIS A 39 2.16 9.13 -6.27
CA HIS A 39 1.01 8.71 -7.08
C HIS A 39 0.78 7.23 -6.88
N GLU A 40 -0.48 6.79 -6.88
CA GLU A 40 -0.87 5.38 -6.83
C GLU A 40 -0.19 4.59 -7.96
N ILE A 41 0.52 3.51 -7.62
CA ILE A 41 1.19 2.66 -8.61
C ILE A 41 0.34 1.43 -8.87
N LEU A 42 -0.03 1.23 -10.14
CA LEU A 42 -0.77 0.06 -10.58
C LEU A 42 0.20 -1.05 -11.01
N GLY A 43 0.15 -2.19 -10.30
CA GLY A 43 0.76 -3.44 -10.72
C GLY A 43 -0.31 -4.39 -11.26
N VAL A 44 -0.12 -4.97 -12.44
CA VAL A 44 -1.09 -5.89 -13.04
C VAL A 44 -0.48 -7.27 -13.17
N LEU A 45 -1.11 -8.26 -12.53
CA LEU A 45 -0.84 -9.68 -12.72
C LEU A 45 -1.96 -10.30 -13.54
N THR A 46 -1.63 -11.02 -14.61
CA THR A 46 -2.62 -11.76 -15.40
C THR A 46 -2.45 -13.24 -15.16
N GLU A 47 -3.48 -13.89 -14.63
CA GLU A 47 -3.54 -15.33 -14.38
C GLU A 47 -4.72 -15.93 -15.16
N GLY A 48 -4.40 -16.69 -16.21
CA GLY A 48 -5.40 -17.25 -17.13
C GLY A 48 -6.28 -16.17 -17.77
N LYS A 49 -7.57 -16.14 -17.40
CA LYS A 49 -8.58 -15.18 -17.92
C LYS A 49 -8.88 -14.02 -16.96
N THR A 50 -8.10 -13.91 -15.88
CA THR A 50 -8.31 -12.93 -14.82
C THR A 50 -7.11 -11.99 -14.72
N GLN A 51 -7.38 -10.70 -14.59
CA GLN A 51 -6.38 -9.70 -14.26
C GLN A 51 -6.57 -9.27 -12.82
N ILE A 52 -5.49 -9.27 -12.05
CA ILE A 52 -5.45 -8.78 -10.68
C ILE A 52 -4.68 -7.46 -10.72
N CYS A 53 -5.39 -6.38 -10.40
CA CYS A 53 -4.90 -5.02 -10.41
C CYS A 53 -4.55 -4.61 -8.97
N PHE A 54 -3.26 -4.62 -8.65
CA PHE A 54 -2.73 -4.18 -7.36
C PHE A 54 -2.50 -2.68 -7.37
N PHE A 55 -3.13 -1.99 -6.44
CA PHE A 55 -3.00 -0.56 -6.24
C PHE A 55 -2.11 -0.30 -5.02
N ASP A 56 -0.86 0.05 -5.27
CA ASP A 56 0.10 0.47 -4.24
C ASP A 56 -0.17 1.94 -3.90
N THR A 57 -0.84 2.14 -2.77
CA THR A 57 -1.22 3.46 -2.30
C THR A 57 -0.04 4.15 -1.60
N PRO A 58 0.13 5.49 -1.75
CA PRO A 58 0.99 6.27 -0.86
C PRO A 58 0.66 5.90 0.58
N GLY A 59 1.64 5.38 1.33
CA GLY A 59 1.34 4.71 2.60
C GLY A 59 0.61 5.61 3.57
N LEU A 60 -0.70 5.42 3.75
CA LEU A 60 -1.62 6.19 4.60
C LEU A 60 -1.04 7.59 4.92
N MET A 61 -0.86 8.42 3.89
CA MET A 61 -0.44 9.81 4.08
C MET A 61 -1.65 10.60 4.55
N LEU A 62 -1.74 10.67 5.87
CA LEU A 62 -2.52 11.64 6.64
C LEU A 62 -2.36 13.02 5.98
N GLY A 63 -3.47 13.69 5.72
CA GLY A 63 -3.49 14.99 5.07
C GLY A 63 -2.50 15.99 5.68
N HIS A 64 -1.91 16.79 4.78
CA HIS A 64 -1.28 18.11 4.95
C HIS A 64 -0.77 18.47 6.36
N HIS A 65 0.55 18.73 6.44
CA HIS A 65 1.31 19.27 7.57
C HIS A 65 2.00 18.27 8.51
N GLY A 66 2.88 17.43 7.99
CA GLY A 66 4.07 17.00 8.74
C GLY A 66 3.86 16.39 10.13
N PHE A 67 2.68 15.83 10.44
CA PHE A 67 2.41 15.33 11.77
C PHE A 67 3.14 14.01 12.03
N PRO A 68 3.88 13.91 13.15
CA PRO A 68 4.74 12.78 13.45
C PRO A 68 3.93 11.56 13.88
N HIS A 69 4.12 10.44 13.16
CA HIS A 69 4.18 9.04 13.62
C HIS A 69 3.20 8.47 14.69
N ARG A 70 2.19 9.18 15.21
CA ARG A 70 1.41 8.73 16.39
C ARG A 70 -0.11 8.73 16.28
N ASP A 71 -0.70 9.38 15.27
CA ASP A 71 -2.17 9.35 15.15
C ASP A 71 -2.66 8.07 14.47
N VAL A 72 -2.93 7.06 15.30
CA VAL A 72 -3.64 5.84 14.93
C VAL A 72 -4.97 6.18 14.27
N THR A 73 -5.68 7.19 14.76
CA THR A 73 -6.99 7.63 14.27
C THR A 73 -6.95 7.99 12.79
N VAL A 74 -5.99 8.82 12.38
CA VAL A 74 -5.92 9.26 10.99
C VAL A 74 -5.46 8.09 10.07
N ARG A 75 -4.66 7.14 10.58
CA ARG A 75 -4.32 5.90 9.85
C ARG A 75 -5.55 5.02 9.65
N VAL A 76 -6.41 4.95 10.66
CA VAL A 76 -7.65 4.17 10.64
C VAL A 76 -8.65 4.80 9.69
N GLU A 77 -8.89 6.11 9.75
CA GLU A 77 -9.75 6.84 8.81
C GLU A 77 -9.32 6.69 7.35
N SER A 78 -8.02 6.84 7.07
CA SER A 78 -7.50 6.65 5.72
C SER A 78 -7.57 5.18 5.26
N ALA A 79 -7.53 4.21 6.17
CA ALA A 79 -7.76 2.81 5.81
C ALA A 79 -9.25 2.56 5.51
N TRP A 80 -10.16 3.15 6.29
CA TRP A 80 -11.61 3.04 6.09
C TRP A 80 -12.06 3.62 4.74
N SER A 81 -11.49 4.75 4.32
CA SER A 81 -11.81 5.34 3.01
C SER A 81 -11.42 4.42 1.84
N SER A 82 -10.38 3.59 2.01
CA SER A 82 -9.95 2.63 0.99
C SER A 82 -10.79 1.35 0.92
N VAL A 83 -11.54 0.99 1.98
CA VAL A 83 -12.31 -0.27 2.03
C VAL A 83 -13.33 -0.36 0.91
N ASN A 84 -13.96 0.75 0.53
CA ASN A 84 -15.00 0.78 -0.49
C ASN A 84 -14.47 1.01 -1.92
N LEU A 85 -13.16 1.18 -2.10
CA LEU A 85 -12.56 1.48 -3.40
C LEU A 85 -12.13 0.24 -4.18
N TYR A 86 -11.91 -0.89 -3.47
CA TYR A 86 -11.32 -2.10 -4.05
C TYR A 86 -12.16 -3.33 -3.70
N ASP A 87 -12.10 -4.35 -4.56
CA ASP A 87 -12.76 -5.64 -4.32
C ASP A 87 -12.13 -6.39 -3.13
N LEU A 88 -10.82 -6.18 -2.91
CA LEU A 88 -10.07 -6.74 -1.78
C LEU A 88 -9.04 -5.74 -1.24
N LEU A 89 -8.89 -5.69 0.09
CA LEU A 89 -7.92 -4.82 0.76
C LEU A 89 -6.87 -5.64 1.52
N ILE A 90 -5.60 -5.39 1.24
CA ILE A 90 -4.45 -5.94 1.97
C ILE A 90 -3.94 -4.87 2.94
N VAL A 91 -3.97 -5.18 4.23
CA VAL A 91 -3.44 -4.31 5.29
C VAL A 91 -2.08 -4.82 5.74
N MET A 92 -1.02 -4.08 5.46
CA MET A 92 0.35 -4.46 5.80
C MET A 92 0.83 -3.85 7.12
N PHE A 93 1.42 -4.71 7.96
CA PHE A 93 2.05 -4.35 9.23
C PHE A 93 3.51 -4.80 9.24
N ASP A 94 4.42 -3.87 9.56
CA ASP A 94 5.83 -4.20 9.82
C ASP A 94 5.97 -4.72 11.26
N VAL A 95 6.16 -6.03 11.41
CA VAL A 95 6.28 -6.70 12.71
C VAL A 95 7.51 -6.21 13.49
N ASN A 96 8.64 -5.95 12.83
CA ASN A 96 9.86 -5.51 13.49
C ASN A 96 9.72 -4.11 14.12
N ARG A 97 8.87 -3.25 13.54
CA ARG A 97 8.52 -1.95 14.11
C ARG A 97 7.64 -2.06 15.36
N HIS A 98 6.87 -3.14 15.50
CA HIS A 98 5.93 -3.33 16.62
C HIS A 98 6.49 -4.22 17.73
N LEU A 99 7.55 -5.01 17.48
CA LEU A 99 8.20 -5.87 18.48
C LEU A 99 9.28 -5.16 19.30
N LYS A 100 9.82 -4.03 18.84
CA LYS A 100 10.73 -3.20 19.64
C LYS A 100 9.90 -2.30 20.58
N MET A 101 9.42 -2.89 21.67
CA MET A 101 9.11 -2.15 22.91
C MET A 101 10.38 -2.01 23.74
#